data_AF-A0A7K2X5R8-F1
#
_entry.id   AF-A0A7K2X5R8-F1
#
_cell.length_a   1.000
_cell.length_b   1.000
_cell.length_c   1.000
_cell.angle_alpha   90.00
_cell.angle_beta   90.00
_cell.angle_gamma   90.00
#
_symmetry.space_group_name_H-M   'P 1'
#
loop_
_entity.id
_entity.type
_entity.pdbx_description
1 polymer ?
#
loop_
_entity_poly.entity_id
_entity_poly.type
_entity_poly.pdbx_seq_one_letter_code
_entity_poly.pdbx_strand_id
1 'polypeptide(L)'
;LLDRQRERVVDAAAFTAAYRRYCWPTEGLEGVRFAPFQLLAARGRSLAAVPHDEQLAWLDRLVEHDPTGLVRVTRRLVVDTGDEASVRAGVDWWLELTGAGGEGMVVKPLAALVRDGKGRLVQPGVKVRGREYLRIVYGPEYTRPENLERLRQRFLGHKRSLALREYALGLEALDRLADGEPLWRVHEAVFAVLALESEPVDPRL
;
A
#
# COMPACT_ATOMS: atom_id res chain seq x y z
N LEU A 1 -13.32 26.70 27.21
CA LEU A 1 -13.71 26.89 25.79
C LEU A 1 -12.54 27.39 24.93
N LEU A 2 -11.81 28.42 25.38
CA LEU A 2 -10.67 28.99 24.64
C LEU A 2 -9.56 27.97 24.33
N ASP A 3 -9.11 27.19 25.31
CA ASP A 3 -8.02 26.23 25.11
C ASP A 3 -8.39 25.15 24.10
N ARG A 4 -9.64 24.66 24.17
CA ARG A 4 -10.18 23.73 23.17
C ARG A 4 -10.12 24.32 21.76
N GLN A 5 -10.45 25.60 21.56
CA GLN A 5 -10.35 26.21 20.23
C GLN A 5 -8.90 26.39 19.77
N ARG A 6 -7.97 26.70 20.70
CA ARG A 6 -6.54 26.77 20.38
C ARG A 6 -5.98 25.43 19.91
N GLU A 7 -6.32 24.35 20.60
CA GLU A 7 -5.92 22.99 20.18
C GLU A 7 -6.48 22.63 18.79
N ARG A 8 -7.73 22.99 18.49
CA ARG A 8 -8.33 22.73 17.17
C ARG A 8 -7.61 23.46 16.05
N VAL A 9 -7.12 24.67 16.31
CA VAL A 9 -6.28 25.41 15.35
C VAL A 9 -4.97 24.65 15.09
N VAL A 10 -4.34 24.10 16.13
CA VAL A 10 -3.12 23.28 15.99
C VAL A 10 -3.40 22.02 15.17
N ASP A 11 -4.49 21.30 15.44
CA ASP A 11 -4.91 20.11 14.70
C ASP A 11 -5.19 20.41 13.22
N ALA A 12 -5.85 21.53 12.93
CA ALA A 12 -6.13 21.98 11.56
C ALA A 12 -4.83 22.35 10.81
N ALA A 13 -3.89 23.04 11.49
CA ALA A 13 -2.59 23.35 10.91
C ALA A 13 -1.77 22.07 10.61
N ALA A 14 -1.80 21.09 11.50
CA ALA A 14 -1.14 19.80 11.30
C ALA A 14 -1.75 19.02 10.12
N PHE A 15 -3.07 19.00 10.00
CA PHE A 15 -3.77 18.45 8.81
C PHE A 15 -3.31 19.14 7.52
N THR A 16 -3.25 20.47 7.51
CA THR A 16 -2.80 21.23 6.34
C THR A 16 -1.35 20.94 5.98
N ALA A 17 -0.48 20.83 6.98
CA ALA A 17 0.91 20.44 6.77
C ALA A 17 1.05 19.02 6.22
N ALA A 18 0.17 18.09 6.62
CA ALA A 18 0.19 16.70 6.15
C ALA A 18 -0.15 16.59 4.66
N TYR A 19 -1.32 17.10 4.23
CA TYR A 19 -1.73 16.92 2.83
C TYR A 19 -0.84 17.68 1.83
N ARG A 20 -0.31 18.86 2.20
CA ARG A 20 0.54 19.67 1.32
C ARG A 20 1.84 18.97 0.91
N ARG A 21 2.33 18.00 1.69
CA ARG A 21 3.51 17.19 1.34
C ARG A 21 3.29 16.33 0.09
N TYR A 22 2.04 16.07 -0.26
CA TYR A 22 1.63 15.25 -1.41
C TYR A 22 1.12 16.10 -2.59
N CYS A 23 1.34 17.42 -2.55
CA CYS A 23 0.88 18.34 -3.60
C CYS A 23 2.03 19.24 -4.04
N TRP A 24 2.37 19.20 -5.33
CA TRP A 24 3.33 20.11 -5.95
C TRP A 24 2.93 20.33 -7.43
N PRO A 25 3.29 21.48 -8.02
CA PRO A 25 3.05 21.71 -9.44
C PRO A 25 3.91 20.77 -10.30
N THR A 26 3.41 20.42 -11.48
CA THR A 26 4.12 19.62 -12.49
C THR A 26 3.99 20.29 -13.86
N GLU A 27 4.98 20.10 -14.72
CA GLU A 27 4.96 20.54 -16.11
C GLU A 27 5.26 19.35 -17.01
N GLY A 28 4.23 18.83 -17.69
CA GLY A 28 4.35 17.54 -18.38
C GLY A 28 4.73 16.41 -17.40
N LEU A 29 5.86 15.75 -17.64
CA LEU A 29 6.42 14.72 -16.74
C LEU A 29 7.39 15.28 -15.70
N GLU A 30 7.79 16.55 -15.81
CA GLU A 30 8.65 17.16 -14.81
C GLU A 30 7.93 17.27 -13.47
N GLY A 31 8.59 16.77 -12.42
CA GLY A 31 8.00 16.64 -11.09
C GLY A 31 7.16 15.37 -10.88
N VAL A 32 6.85 14.60 -11.93
CA VAL A 32 6.23 13.28 -11.79
C VAL A 32 7.27 12.26 -11.32
N ARG A 33 6.86 11.34 -10.45
CA ARG A 33 7.70 10.26 -9.92
C ARG A 33 6.96 8.95 -10.08
N PHE A 34 7.57 7.99 -10.77
CA PHE A 34 7.03 6.64 -10.95
C PHE A 34 7.81 5.66 -10.08
N ALA A 35 7.17 5.08 -9.07
CA ALA A 35 7.80 4.12 -8.15
C ALA A 35 7.19 2.73 -8.33
N PRO A 36 7.67 1.92 -9.29
CA PRO A 36 7.18 0.56 -9.46
C PRO A 36 7.56 -0.30 -8.26
N PHE A 37 6.71 -1.28 -7.94
CA PHE A 37 6.93 -2.23 -6.84
C PHE A 37 6.70 -3.70 -7.21
N GLN A 38 6.11 -3.98 -8.39
CA GLN A 38 5.94 -5.32 -8.95
C GLN A 38 5.92 -5.25 -10.48
N LEU A 39 6.55 -6.24 -11.12
CA LEU A 39 6.34 -6.61 -12.52
C LEU A 39 5.34 -7.76 -12.55
N LEU A 40 4.16 -7.53 -13.14
CA LEU A 40 3.04 -8.48 -13.02
C LEU A 40 3.11 -9.61 -14.07
N ALA A 41 3.58 -9.31 -15.28
CA ALA A 41 3.69 -10.28 -16.36
C ALA A 41 4.79 -9.89 -17.37
N ALA A 42 5.25 -10.88 -18.11
CA ALA A 42 6.04 -10.75 -19.33
C ALA A 42 5.37 -11.58 -20.44
N ARG A 43 5.89 -11.49 -21.67
CA ARG A 43 5.36 -12.28 -22.79
C ARG A 43 5.32 -13.76 -22.44
N GLY A 44 4.12 -14.36 -22.45
CA GLY A 44 3.91 -15.78 -22.18
C GLY A 44 4.13 -16.20 -20.72
N ARG A 45 4.18 -15.25 -19.76
CA ARG A 45 4.48 -15.59 -18.36
C ARG A 45 3.87 -14.60 -17.38
N SER A 46 3.10 -15.12 -16.43
CA SER A 46 2.76 -14.43 -15.19
C SER A 46 3.98 -14.37 -14.27
N LEU A 47 4.28 -13.17 -13.75
CA LEU A 47 5.37 -12.93 -12.81
C LEU A 47 4.85 -12.74 -11.38
N ALA A 48 3.54 -12.91 -11.16
CA ALA A 48 2.91 -12.66 -9.87
C ALA A 48 3.38 -13.63 -8.76
N ALA A 49 3.91 -14.80 -9.14
CA ALA A 49 4.47 -15.79 -8.22
C ALA A 49 5.96 -15.54 -7.85
N VAL A 50 6.60 -14.54 -8.46
CA VAL A 50 8.01 -14.22 -8.16
C VAL A 50 8.08 -13.50 -6.79
N PRO A 51 8.99 -13.91 -5.89
CA PRO A 51 9.21 -13.27 -4.59
C PRO A 51 9.50 -11.76 -4.68
N HIS A 52 9.16 -11.02 -3.61
CA HIS A 52 9.23 -9.57 -3.60
C HIS A 52 10.65 -9.00 -3.64
N ASP A 53 11.63 -9.68 -3.05
CA ASP A 53 13.04 -9.29 -3.12
C ASP A 53 13.58 -9.38 -4.54
N GLU A 54 13.30 -10.46 -5.25
CA GLU A 54 13.69 -10.63 -6.66
C GLU A 54 13.02 -9.59 -7.56
N GLN A 55 11.71 -9.39 -7.39
CA GLN A 55 10.95 -8.34 -8.08
C GLN A 55 11.57 -6.95 -7.88
N LEU A 56 11.88 -6.58 -6.64
CA LEU A 56 12.43 -5.27 -6.31
C LEU A 56 13.89 -5.12 -6.78
N ALA A 57 14.66 -6.21 -6.82
CA ALA A 57 16.00 -6.21 -7.42
C ALA A 57 15.96 -5.95 -8.93
N TRP A 58 14.98 -6.51 -9.66
CA TRP A 58 14.78 -6.19 -11.08
C TRP A 58 14.39 -4.72 -11.29
N LEU A 59 13.51 -4.19 -10.45
CA LEU A 59 13.09 -2.80 -10.52
C LEU A 59 14.21 -1.82 -10.18
N ASP A 60 15.10 -2.16 -9.25
CA ASP A 60 16.29 -1.35 -8.97
C ASP A 60 17.19 -1.23 -10.21
N ARG A 61 17.36 -2.32 -10.97
CA ARG A 61 18.13 -2.28 -12.23
C ARG A 61 17.48 -1.39 -13.28
N LEU A 62 16.14 -1.31 -13.33
CA LEU A 62 15.45 -0.37 -14.20
C LEU A 62 15.72 1.07 -13.78
N VAL A 63 15.75 1.36 -12.47
CA VAL A 63 16.06 2.70 -11.95
C VAL A 63 17.52 3.08 -12.23
N GLU A 64 18.46 2.15 -12.04
CA GLU A 64 19.89 2.37 -12.33
C GLU A 64 20.14 2.77 -13.79
N HIS A 65 19.35 2.22 -14.70
CA HIS A 65 19.44 2.49 -16.14
C HIS A 65 18.42 3.52 -16.66
N ASP A 66 17.73 4.25 -15.78
CA ASP A 66 16.83 5.35 -16.18
C ASP A 66 17.57 6.71 -16.15
N PRO A 67 18.04 7.23 -17.31
CA PRO A 67 18.72 8.52 -17.35
C PRO A 67 17.78 9.71 -17.09
N THR A 68 16.46 9.50 -17.09
CA THR A 68 15.47 10.58 -16.93
C THR A 68 15.19 10.92 -15.47
N GLY A 69 15.47 10.00 -14.55
CA GLY A 69 15.14 10.14 -13.13
C GLY A 69 13.63 10.07 -12.80
N LEU A 70 12.80 9.71 -13.78
CA LEU A 70 11.36 9.51 -13.62
C LEU A 70 11.07 8.30 -12.74
N VAL A 71 11.79 7.20 -12.96
CA VAL A 71 11.63 5.96 -12.21
C VAL A 71 12.39 6.06 -10.89
N ARG A 72 11.72 5.78 -9.78
CA ARG A 72 12.25 5.93 -8.43
C ARG A 72 12.30 4.58 -7.72
N VAL A 73 13.38 4.38 -6.96
CA VAL A 73 13.52 3.24 -6.06
C VAL A 73 12.38 3.25 -5.04
N THR A 74 11.73 2.10 -4.88
CA THR A 74 10.85 1.83 -3.74
C THR A 74 11.72 1.46 -2.54
N ARG A 75 11.90 2.41 -1.60
CA ARG A 75 12.60 2.19 -0.33
C ARG A 75 11.95 1.03 0.41
N ARG A 76 12.76 0.16 1.01
CA ARG A 76 12.31 -1.07 1.65
C ARG A 76 13.30 -1.54 2.72
N LEU A 77 12.79 -2.39 3.60
CA LEU A 77 13.55 -3.11 4.62
C LEU A 77 12.97 -4.52 4.74
N VAL A 78 13.82 -5.54 4.73
CA VAL A 78 13.41 -6.92 5.05
C VAL A 78 13.41 -7.08 6.55
N VAL A 79 12.34 -7.64 7.11
CA VAL A 79 12.16 -7.85 8.54
C VAL A 79 11.91 -9.33 8.80
N ASP A 80 12.74 -9.94 9.64
CA ASP A 80 12.47 -11.26 10.22
C ASP A 80 11.57 -11.07 11.45
N THR A 81 10.34 -11.59 11.38
CA THR A 81 9.36 -11.48 12.48
C THR A 81 9.64 -12.42 13.65
N GLY A 82 10.58 -13.36 13.50
CA GLY A 82 11.06 -14.22 14.58
C GLY A 82 12.23 -13.61 15.37
N ASP A 83 12.83 -12.53 14.88
CA ASP A 83 13.92 -11.81 15.54
C ASP A 83 13.45 -10.44 16.07
N GLU A 84 13.49 -10.28 17.39
CA GLU A 84 13.10 -9.03 18.06
C GLU A 84 13.96 -7.83 17.64
N ALA A 85 15.24 -8.05 17.34
CA ALA A 85 16.12 -6.97 16.90
C ALA A 85 15.74 -6.50 15.49
N SER A 86 15.49 -7.43 14.56
CA SER A 86 14.98 -7.11 13.22
C SER A 86 13.62 -6.40 13.27
N VAL A 87 12.70 -6.83 14.14
CA VAL A 87 11.40 -6.15 14.31
C VAL A 87 11.59 -4.71 14.79
N ARG A 88 12.49 -4.49 15.75
CA ARG A 88 12.80 -3.15 16.26
C ARG A 88 13.35 -2.24 15.18
N ALA A 89 14.29 -2.75 14.37
CA ALA A 89 14.82 -2.02 13.22
C ALA A 89 13.72 -1.64 12.21
N GLY A 90 12.74 -2.51 11.97
CA GLY A 90 11.58 -2.21 11.14
C GLY A 90 10.67 -1.12 11.70
N VAL A 91 10.44 -1.13 13.01
CA VAL A 91 9.68 -0.07 13.70
C VAL A 91 10.41 1.27 13.61
N ASP A 92 11.71 1.29 13.89
CA ASP A 92 12.52 2.51 13.87
C ASP A 92 12.59 3.11 12.46
N TRP A 93 12.78 2.27 11.44
CA TRP A 93 12.73 2.69 10.04
C TRP A 93 11.38 3.31 9.66
N TRP A 94 10.27 2.73 10.11
CA TRP A 94 8.94 3.26 9.87
C TRP A 94 8.71 4.60 10.60
N LEU A 95 9.18 4.72 11.84
CA LEU A 95 9.11 5.96 12.62
C LEU A 95 9.91 7.08 11.95
N GLU A 96 11.11 6.79 11.45
CA GLU A 96 11.92 7.74 10.69
C GLU A 96 11.20 8.18 9.40
N LEU A 97 10.73 7.21 8.59
CA LEU A 97 10.04 7.49 7.33
C LEU A 97 8.81 8.38 7.54
N THR A 98 7.97 8.02 8.52
CA THR A 98 6.73 8.75 8.81
C THR A 98 7.00 10.09 9.53
N GLY A 99 8.03 10.17 10.36
CA GLY A 99 8.51 11.43 10.97
C GLY A 99 9.03 12.43 9.94
N ALA A 100 9.64 11.94 8.86
CA ALA A 100 10.03 12.76 7.71
C ALA A 100 8.84 13.14 6.79
N GLY A 101 7.63 12.68 7.10
CA GLY A 101 6.40 12.98 6.36
C GLY A 101 6.03 11.97 5.28
N GLY A 102 6.62 10.78 5.29
CA GLY A 102 6.12 9.65 4.50
C GLY A 102 4.75 9.19 4.98
N GLU A 103 3.97 8.62 4.07
CA GLU A 103 2.61 8.12 4.40
C GLU A 103 2.67 6.98 5.42
N GLY A 104 3.65 6.10 5.29
CA GLY A 104 3.73 4.84 6.03
C GLY A 104 4.39 3.77 5.17
N MET A 105 4.05 2.51 5.43
CA MET A 105 4.60 1.36 4.72
C MET A 105 3.50 0.37 4.32
N VAL A 106 3.84 -0.51 3.39
CA VAL A 106 3.06 -1.72 3.08
C VAL A 106 3.92 -2.93 3.45
N VAL A 107 3.46 -3.69 4.44
CA VAL A 107 4.11 -4.92 4.90
C VAL A 107 3.61 -6.08 4.04
N LYS A 108 4.51 -6.83 3.41
CA LYS A 108 4.19 -7.96 2.54
C LYS A 108 4.96 -9.20 3.02
N PRO A 109 4.40 -10.42 2.88
CA PRO A 109 5.23 -11.62 2.95
C PRO A 109 6.37 -11.52 1.93
N LEU A 110 7.56 -12.06 2.23
CA LEU A 110 8.69 -11.99 1.28
C LEU A 110 8.40 -12.81 0.02
N ALA A 111 7.92 -14.03 0.20
CA ALA A 111 7.43 -14.87 -0.88
C ALA A 111 6.09 -14.36 -1.42
N ALA A 112 5.82 -14.61 -2.70
CA ALA A 112 4.50 -14.40 -3.28
C ALA A 112 3.56 -15.58 -2.95
N LEU A 113 2.24 -15.35 -3.08
CA LEU A 113 1.21 -16.40 -3.00
C LEU A 113 1.23 -17.26 -1.71
N VAL A 114 1.65 -16.65 -0.60
CA VAL A 114 1.79 -17.37 0.68
C VAL A 114 0.44 -17.87 1.19
N ARG A 115 0.41 -19.12 1.63
CA ARG A 115 -0.73 -19.75 2.31
C ARG A 115 -0.36 -20.05 3.76
N ASP A 116 -1.36 -19.96 4.64
CA ASP A 116 -1.19 -20.35 6.05
C ASP A 116 -1.18 -21.89 6.22
N GLY A 117 -0.93 -22.36 7.45
CA GLY A 117 -0.93 -23.80 7.77
C GLY A 117 -2.26 -24.53 7.56
N LYS A 118 -3.32 -23.82 7.15
CA LYS A 118 -4.64 -24.38 6.78
C LYS A 118 -4.91 -24.25 5.27
N GLY A 119 -3.91 -23.87 4.47
CA GLY A 119 -4.02 -23.71 3.02
C GLY A 119 -4.72 -22.43 2.56
N ARG A 120 -5.05 -21.50 3.47
CA ARG A 120 -5.74 -20.25 3.13
C ARG A 120 -4.75 -19.20 2.68
N LEU A 121 -5.11 -18.43 1.66
CA LEU A 121 -4.25 -17.35 1.16
C LEU A 121 -4.08 -16.26 2.23
N VAL A 122 -2.83 -15.86 2.47
CA VAL A 122 -2.48 -14.76 3.36
C VAL A 122 -2.67 -13.43 2.62
N GLN A 123 -2.94 -12.35 3.37
CA GLN A 123 -3.04 -11.01 2.81
C GLN A 123 -1.76 -10.66 2.03
N PRO A 124 -1.86 -10.24 0.76
CA PRO A 124 -0.68 -9.95 -0.07
C PRO A 124 0.04 -8.65 0.36
N GLY A 125 -0.63 -7.81 1.15
CA GLY A 125 -0.03 -6.63 1.74
C GLY A 125 -0.92 -6.02 2.81
N VAL A 126 -0.30 -5.48 3.86
CA VAL A 126 -0.96 -4.77 4.95
C VAL A 126 -0.40 -3.36 5.04
N LYS A 127 -1.25 -2.35 4.85
CA LYS A 127 -0.87 -0.94 4.97
C LYS A 127 -0.79 -0.51 6.44
N VAL A 128 0.32 0.13 6.80
CA VAL A 128 0.59 0.68 8.13
C VAL A 128 0.96 2.15 7.97
N ARG A 129 -0.03 3.03 8.16
CA ARG A 129 0.05 4.47 7.88
C ARG A 129 0.48 5.26 9.11
N GLY A 130 1.34 6.26 8.91
CA GLY A 130 1.86 7.15 9.92
C GLY A 130 0.79 8.02 10.56
N ARG A 131 1.06 8.44 11.81
CA ARG A 131 0.13 9.25 12.61
C ARG A 131 -0.29 10.53 11.89
N GLU A 132 0.65 11.31 11.39
CA GLU A 132 0.30 12.60 10.77
C GLU A 132 -0.43 12.43 9.43
N TYR A 133 -0.09 11.41 8.64
CA TYR A 133 -0.83 11.09 7.41
C TYR A 133 -2.29 10.74 7.69
N LEU A 134 -2.55 9.99 8.77
CA LEU A 134 -3.90 9.57 9.13
C LEU A 134 -4.84 10.73 9.48
N ARG A 135 -4.35 11.97 9.67
CA ARG A 135 -5.20 13.16 9.73
C ARG A 135 -5.96 13.40 8.43
N ILE A 136 -5.35 13.09 7.28
CA ILE A 136 -5.98 13.21 5.96
C ILE A 136 -7.17 12.24 5.84
N VAL A 137 -7.07 11.08 6.49
CA VAL A 137 -8.05 9.99 6.41
C VAL A 137 -9.16 10.10 7.46
N TYR A 138 -8.80 10.38 8.72
CA TYR A 138 -9.73 10.39 9.86
C TYR A 138 -10.11 11.79 10.34
N GLY A 139 -9.57 12.84 9.72
CA GLY A 139 -9.79 14.23 10.06
C GLY A 139 -8.74 14.82 11.00
N PRO A 140 -8.69 16.17 11.11
CA PRO A 140 -7.64 16.88 11.85
C PRO A 140 -7.57 16.49 13.32
N GLU A 141 -8.72 16.29 13.97
CA GLU A 141 -8.84 16.07 15.42
C GLU A 141 -8.82 14.57 15.81
N TYR A 142 -8.50 13.67 14.88
CA TYR A 142 -8.66 12.22 15.11
C TYR A 142 -7.78 11.67 16.24
N THR A 143 -6.67 12.36 16.56
CA THR A 143 -5.72 11.96 17.61
C THR A 143 -6.18 12.28 19.03
N ARG A 144 -7.30 13.00 19.20
CA ARG A 144 -7.87 13.25 20.53
C ARG A 144 -8.32 11.94 21.18
N PRO A 145 -8.13 11.75 22.50
CA PRO A 145 -8.43 10.48 23.17
C PRO A 145 -9.83 9.94 22.89
N GLU A 146 -10.86 10.79 22.96
CA GLU A 146 -12.26 10.44 22.72
C GLU A 146 -12.53 10.02 21.27
N ASN A 147 -11.81 10.61 20.31
CA ASN A 147 -11.90 10.23 18.90
C ASN A 147 -11.15 8.93 18.64
N LEU A 148 -9.94 8.78 19.19
CA LEU A 148 -9.13 7.58 19.06
C LEU A 148 -9.83 6.35 19.63
N GLU A 149 -10.43 6.47 20.82
CA GLU A 149 -11.14 5.37 21.47
C GLU A 149 -12.29 4.84 20.59
N ARG A 150 -13.14 5.75 20.10
CA ARG A 150 -14.21 5.41 19.15
C ARG A 150 -13.66 4.81 17.85
N LEU A 151 -12.55 5.36 17.35
CA LEU A 151 -11.94 4.91 16.11
C LEU A 151 -11.18 3.58 16.24
N ARG A 152 -10.84 3.09 17.43
CA ARG A 152 -10.19 1.77 17.60
C ARG A 152 -11.15 0.61 17.33
N GLN A 153 -12.45 0.82 17.53
CA GLN A 153 -13.47 -0.18 17.24
C GLN A 153 -13.74 -0.23 15.73
N ARG A 154 -13.02 -1.10 15.00
CA ARG A 154 -13.17 -1.27 13.55
C ARG A 154 -13.28 -2.72 13.13
N PHE A 155 -14.15 -2.97 12.16
CA PHE A 155 -14.35 -4.27 11.56
C PHE A 155 -13.58 -4.38 10.23
N LEU A 156 -12.45 -5.09 10.26
CA LEU A 156 -11.60 -5.28 9.07
C LEU A 156 -11.98 -6.51 8.24
N GLY A 157 -12.89 -7.35 8.72
CA GLY A 157 -13.18 -8.67 8.13
C GLY A 157 -13.66 -8.57 6.68
N HIS A 158 -14.61 -7.68 6.40
CA HIS A 158 -15.17 -7.51 5.06
C HIS A 158 -14.11 -7.01 4.06
N LYS A 159 -13.34 -5.96 4.40
CA LYS A 159 -12.26 -5.46 3.53
C LYS A 159 -11.16 -6.50 3.29
N ARG A 160 -10.79 -7.28 4.32
CA ARG A 160 -9.83 -8.39 4.19
C ARG A 160 -10.33 -9.47 3.24
N SER A 161 -11.61 -9.81 3.30
CA SER A 161 -12.22 -10.79 2.39
C SER A 161 -12.26 -10.27 0.94
N LEU A 162 -12.67 -9.02 0.74
CA LEU A 162 -12.64 -8.36 -0.56
C LEU A 162 -11.24 -8.36 -1.18
N ALA A 163 -10.24 -7.89 -0.42
CA ALA A 163 -8.86 -7.84 -0.89
C ALA A 163 -8.33 -9.21 -1.34
N LEU A 164 -8.70 -10.31 -0.66
CA LEU A 164 -8.30 -11.66 -1.08
C LEU A 164 -9.02 -12.13 -2.34
N ARG A 165 -10.31 -11.81 -2.50
CA ARG A 165 -11.08 -12.14 -3.71
C ARG A 165 -10.56 -11.38 -4.92
N GLU A 166 -10.37 -10.07 -4.79
CA GLU A 166 -9.79 -9.21 -5.81
C GLU A 166 -8.38 -9.68 -6.19
N TYR A 167 -7.54 -9.99 -5.20
CA TYR A 167 -6.19 -10.51 -5.44
C TYR A 167 -6.22 -11.83 -6.22
N ALA A 168 -7.06 -12.80 -5.82
CA ALA A 168 -7.19 -14.07 -6.53
C ALA A 168 -7.65 -13.88 -8.00
N LEU A 169 -8.62 -12.99 -8.23
CA LEU A 169 -9.08 -12.66 -9.58
C LEU A 169 -7.99 -11.96 -10.42
N GLY A 170 -7.20 -11.08 -9.80
CA GLY A 170 -6.06 -10.44 -10.46
C GLY A 170 -4.99 -11.45 -10.88
N LEU A 171 -4.70 -12.45 -10.05
CA LEU A 171 -3.78 -13.54 -10.39
C LEU A 171 -4.31 -14.38 -11.55
N GLU A 172 -5.58 -14.78 -11.49
CA GLU A 172 -6.25 -15.54 -12.54
C GLU A 172 -6.21 -14.77 -13.88
N ALA A 173 -6.48 -13.46 -13.87
CA ALA A 173 -6.39 -12.63 -15.07
C ALA A 173 -4.98 -12.63 -15.68
N LEU A 174 -3.93 -12.56 -14.85
CA LEU A 174 -2.54 -12.59 -15.30
C LEU A 174 -2.13 -13.94 -15.86
N ASP A 175 -2.59 -15.04 -15.25
CA ASP A 175 -2.30 -16.40 -15.72
C ASP A 175 -3.01 -16.66 -17.07
N ARG A 176 -4.30 -16.31 -17.19
CA ARG A 176 -5.04 -16.38 -18.48
C ARG A 176 -4.38 -15.55 -19.57
N LEU A 177 -3.88 -14.37 -19.24
CA LEU A 177 -3.16 -13.50 -20.17
C LEU A 177 -1.84 -14.16 -20.63
N ALA A 178 -1.10 -14.76 -19.69
CA ALA A 178 0.16 -15.44 -19.97
C ALA A 178 -0.03 -16.67 -20.86
N ASP A 179 -1.10 -17.44 -20.64
CA ASP A 179 -1.43 -18.64 -21.39
C ASP A 179 -2.03 -18.36 -22.78
N GLY A 180 -2.28 -17.07 -23.10
CA GLY A 180 -2.83 -16.66 -24.38
C GLY A 180 -4.31 -17.02 -24.54
N GLU A 181 -5.06 -17.10 -23.44
CA GLU A 181 -6.50 -17.33 -23.49
C GLU A 181 -7.22 -16.21 -24.28
N PRO A 182 -8.40 -16.50 -24.85
CA PRO A 182 -9.23 -15.47 -25.50
C PRO A 182 -9.49 -14.29 -24.56
N LEU A 183 -9.48 -13.07 -25.12
CA LEU A 183 -9.60 -11.84 -24.33
C LEU A 183 -10.81 -11.80 -23.38
N TRP A 184 -11.94 -12.40 -23.76
CA TRP A 184 -13.13 -12.44 -22.93
C TRP A 184 -12.93 -13.26 -21.63
N ARG A 185 -12.05 -14.27 -21.64
CA ARG A 185 -11.66 -15.03 -20.43
C ARG A 185 -10.81 -14.18 -19.51
N VAL A 186 -9.86 -13.40 -20.04
CA VAL A 186 -9.07 -12.46 -19.24
C VAL A 186 -9.99 -11.40 -18.64
N HIS A 187 -10.87 -10.82 -19.46
CA HIS A 187 -11.83 -9.79 -19.05
C HIS A 187 -12.85 -10.27 -18.02
N GLU A 188 -13.26 -11.54 -18.05
CA GLU A 188 -14.14 -12.12 -17.02
C GLU A 188 -13.58 -11.88 -15.61
N ALA A 189 -12.30 -12.19 -15.39
CA ALA A 189 -11.65 -11.99 -14.09
C ALA A 189 -11.39 -10.49 -13.79
N VAL A 190 -10.96 -9.71 -14.79
CA VAL A 190 -10.72 -8.26 -14.63
C VAL A 190 -12.01 -7.52 -14.26
N PHE A 191 -13.12 -7.80 -14.94
CA PHE A 191 -14.41 -7.16 -14.65
C PHE A 191 -15.03 -7.65 -13.34
N ALA A 192 -14.72 -8.87 -12.91
CA ALA A 192 -15.09 -9.31 -11.56
C ALA A 192 -14.40 -8.46 -10.47
N VAL A 193 -13.11 -8.10 -10.63
CA VAL A 193 -12.43 -7.16 -9.72
C VAL A 193 -13.15 -5.82 -9.69
N LEU A 194 -13.48 -5.27 -10.86
CA LEU A 194 -14.22 -4.00 -10.96
C LEU A 194 -15.60 -4.07 -10.27
N ALA A 195 -16.30 -5.19 -10.41
CA ALA A 195 -17.58 -5.40 -9.75
C ALA A 195 -17.42 -5.47 -8.22
N LEU A 196 -16.38 -6.13 -7.71
CA LEU A 196 -16.11 -6.21 -6.27
C LEU A 196 -15.78 -4.86 -5.63
N GLU A 197 -15.08 -3.98 -6.35
CA GLU A 197 -14.79 -2.60 -5.88
C GLU A 197 -16.06 -1.73 -5.75
N SER A 198 -17.20 -2.17 -6.29
CA SER A 198 -18.49 -1.51 -6.08
C SER A 198 -19.20 -1.94 -4.78
N GLU A 199 -18.71 -3.00 -4.09
CA GLU A 199 -19.24 -3.38 -2.77
C GLU A 199 -18.94 -2.27 -1.75
N PRO A 200 -19.93 -1.80 -0.96
CA PRO A 200 -19.72 -0.70 -0.02
C PRO A 200 -18.81 -1.13 1.13
N VAL A 201 -17.67 -0.46 1.28
CA VAL A 201 -16.75 -0.62 2.41
C VAL A 201 -16.43 0.74 3.03
N ASP A 202 -16.03 0.75 4.30
CA ASP A 202 -15.53 1.96 4.96
C ASP A 202 -14.37 2.57 4.12
N PRO A 203 -14.54 3.77 3.55
CA PRO A 203 -13.57 4.36 2.62
C PRO A 203 -12.27 4.77 3.32
N ARG A 204 -12.23 4.72 4.66
CA ARG A 204 -11.05 5.06 5.45
C ARG A 204 -10.11 3.85 5.61
N LEU A 205 -10.61 2.63 5.34
CA LEU A 205 -9.91 1.37 5.56
C LEU A 205 -8.99 0.95 4.42
#